data_AF-A0A6G3ZEI1-F1
#
_entry.id   AF-A0A6G3ZEI1-F1
#
_cell.length_a   1.000
_cell.length_b   1.000
_cell.length_c   1.000
_cell.angle_alpha   90.00
_cell.angle_beta   90.00
_cell.angle_gamma   90.00
#
_symmetry.space_group_name_H-M   'P 1'
#
loop_
_entity.id
_entity.type
_entity.pdbx_description
1 polymer ?
#
loop_
_entity_poly.entity_id
_entity_poly.type
_entity_poly.pdbx_seq_one_letter_code
_entity_poly.pdbx_strand_id
1 'polypeptide(L)'
;MRPHWTDWNTWQEFKAAQQEIMLPAGTAAHIPVTIRYIDQGDARLGTLLLMHGIPTWGYLYHAVIPPLNNAGYRVIAPDFLGHGWSDRRD
;
A
#
# COMPACT_ATOMS: atom_id res chain seq x y z
N MET A 1 22.40 -12.78 -4.04
CA MET A 1 21.98 -11.91 -2.91
C MET A 1 20.47 -11.93 -2.85
N ARG A 2 19.86 -12.11 -1.66
CA ARG A 2 18.42 -11.87 -1.51
C ARG A 2 18.19 -10.35 -1.59
N PRO A 3 17.13 -9.86 -2.24
CA PRO A 3 16.78 -8.45 -2.15
C PRO A 3 16.57 -8.11 -0.67
N HIS A 4 17.31 -7.14 -0.16
CA HIS A 4 16.97 -6.53 1.13
C HIS A 4 15.84 -5.56 0.85
N TRP A 5 14.60 -5.97 1.13
CA TRP A 5 13.45 -5.06 1.07
C TRP A 5 13.60 -3.99 2.14
N THR A 6 13.12 -2.78 1.86
CA THR A 6 13.31 -1.62 2.72
C THR A 6 12.61 -1.81 4.06
N ASP A 7 13.36 -1.76 5.16
CA ASP A 7 12.80 -1.61 6.48
C ASP A 7 12.43 -0.13 6.68
N TRP A 8 11.13 0.15 6.85
CA TRP A 8 10.65 1.49 7.13
C TRP A 8 10.60 1.72 8.64
N ASN A 9 11.45 2.61 9.14
CA ASN A 9 11.52 2.94 10.58
C ASN A 9 10.68 4.18 10.92
N THR A 10 10.22 4.90 9.90
CA THR A 10 9.35 6.08 10.06
C THR A 10 8.16 6.03 9.11
N TRP A 11 7.07 6.72 9.47
CA TRP A 11 5.90 6.83 8.60
C TRP A 11 6.20 7.66 7.34
N GLN A 12 7.18 8.54 7.39
CA GLN A 12 7.63 9.35 6.25
C GLN A 12 8.29 8.47 5.18
N GLU A 13 9.16 7.53 5.58
CA GLU A 13 9.78 6.57 4.66
C GLU A 13 8.72 5.65 4.04
N PHE A 14 7.78 5.16 4.84
CA PHE A 14 6.66 4.36 4.34
C PHE A 14 5.82 5.14 3.32
N LYS A 15 5.44 6.38 3.66
CA LYS A 15 4.69 7.26 2.75
C LYS A 15 5.43 7.50 1.44
N ALA A 16 6.74 7.72 1.49
CA ALA A 16 7.56 7.93 0.31
C ALA A 16 7.61 6.69 -0.60
N ALA A 17 7.49 5.49 -0.01
CA ALA A 17 7.42 4.24 -0.76
C ALA A 17 6.04 3.94 -1.35
N GLN A 18 4.99 4.67 -0.96
CA GLN A 18 3.67 4.51 -1.56
C GLN A 18 3.66 4.98 -3.00
N GLN A 19 3.07 4.16 -3.85
CA GLN A 19 2.64 4.49 -5.19
C GLN A 19 1.26 5.14 -5.15
N GLU A 20 0.84 5.70 -6.27
CA GLU A 20 -0.50 6.26 -6.44
C GLU A 20 -1.12 5.85 -7.76
N ILE A 21 -2.44 5.78 -7.77
CA ILE A 21 -3.23 5.61 -8.99
C ILE A 21 -4.44 6.53 -8.94
N MET A 22 -4.62 7.31 -9.99
CA MET A 22 -5.83 8.08 -10.21
C MET A 22 -6.86 7.19 -10.91
N LEU A 23 -7.98 6.97 -10.26
CA LEU A 23 -9.16 6.33 -10.81
C LEU A 23 -10.04 7.41 -11.43
N PRO A 24 -10.26 7.43 -12.76
CA PRO A 24 -11.09 8.45 -13.39
C PRO A 24 -12.56 8.31 -13.00
N ALA A 25 -13.34 9.36 -13.28
CA ALA A 25 -14.79 9.28 -13.14
C ALA A 25 -15.35 8.16 -14.06
N GLY A 26 -16.29 7.37 -13.54
CA GLY A 26 -17.01 6.36 -14.30
C GLY A 26 -16.31 5.01 -14.44
N THR A 27 -15.10 4.80 -13.89
CA THR A 27 -14.51 3.45 -13.78
C THR A 27 -14.93 2.75 -12.49
N ALA A 28 -14.50 3.29 -11.34
CA ALA A 28 -14.79 2.74 -10.01
C ALA A 28 -15.31 3.80 -9.03
N ALA A 29 -15.28 5.08 -9.42
CA ALA A 29 -15.76 6.21 -8.64
C ALA A 29 -16.57 7.16 -9.54
N HIS A 30 -17.54 7.88 -8.96
CA HIS A 30 -18.41 8.81 -9.71
C HIS A 30 -17.71 10.13 -10.09
N ILE A 31 -16.63 10.48 -9.40
CA ILE A 31 -15.67 11.54 -9.78
C ILE A 31 -14.25 10.97 -9.64
N PRO A 32 -13.22 11.62 -10.21
CA PRO A 32 -11.86 11.15 -10.09
C PRO A 32 -11.40 11.03 -8.63
N VAL A 33 -10.64 9.99 -8.30
CA VAL A 33 -10.01 9.81 -6.98
C VAL A 33 -8.62 9.25 -7.09
N THR A 34 -7.73 9.67 -6.21
CA THR A 34 -6.40 9.11 -6.03
C THR A 34 -6.38 8.11 -4.89
N ILE A 35 -5.87 6.91 -5.18
CA ILE A 35 -5.59 5.87 -4.19
C ILE A 35 -4.09 5.77 -3.99
N ARG A 36 -3.65 5.82 -2.73
CA ARG A 36 -2.27 5.56 -2.33
C ARG A 36 -2.13 4.12 -1.88
N TYR A 37 -1.05 3.46 -2.25
CA TYR A 37 -0.83 2.05 -1.91
C TYR A 37 0.64 1.69 -1.89
N ILE A 38 1.00 0.69 -1.08
CA ILE A 38 2.27 -0.03 -1.25
C ILE A 38 2.09 -1.09 -2.32
N ASP A 39 3.10 -1.26 -3.16
CA ASP A 39 3.27 -2.41 -4.04
C ASP A 39 4.75 -2.77 -4.08
N GLN A 40 5.12 -3.85 -3.40
CA GLN A 40 6.50 -4.33 -3.26
C GLN A 40 6.57 -5.86 -3.31
N GLY A 41 7.76 -6.41 -3.58
CA GLY A 41 7.97 -7.85 -3.73
C GLY A 41 7.88 -8.31 -5.19
N ASP A 42 8.33 -9.54 -5.45
CA ASP A 42 8.50 -10.11 -6.81
C ASP A 42 7.49 -11.20 -7.17
N ALA A 43 6.49 -11.43 -6.31
CA ALA A 43 5.40 -12.39 -6.48
C ALA A 43 5.85 -13.85 -6.73
N ARG A 44 7.07 -14.23 -6.34
CA ARG A 44 7.58 -15.60 -6.52
C ARG A 44 6.71 -16.68 -5.89
N LEU A 45 6.07 -16.38 -4.76
CA LEU A 45 5.11 -17.25 -4.07
C LEU A 45 3.66 -16.79 -4.22
N GLY A 46 3.41 -15.71 -4.97
CA GLY A 46 2.10 -15.10 -5.17
C GLY A 46 1.98 -13.69 -4.61
N THR A 47 0.78 -13.13 -4.73
CA THR A 47 0.46 -11.76 -4.29
C THR A 47 -0.49 -11.79 -3.10
N LEU A 48 -0.18 -10.98 -2.08
CA LEU A 48 -1.00 -10.76 -0.90
C LEU A 48 -1.57 -9.33 -0.95
N LEU A 49 -2.88 -9.21 -0.73
CA LEU A 49 -3.57 -7.93 -0.57
C LEU A 49 -3.83 -7.70 0.93
N LEU A 50 -3.18 -6.69 1.52
CA LEU A 50 -3.38 -6.33 2.92
C LEU A 50 -4.38 -5.19 3.03
N MET A 51 -5.52 -5.48 3.66
CA MET A 51 -6.64 -4.55 3.82
C MET A 51 -6.73 -4.07 5.26
N HIS A 52 -6.52 -2.78 5.49
CA HIS A 52 -6.64 -2.20 6.82
C HIS A 52 -8.12 -2.03 7.24
N GLY A 53 -8.36 -1.67 8.51
CA GLY A 53 -9.69 -1.34 9.04
C GLY A 53 -9.85 0.17 9.28
N ILE A 54 -10.95 0.57 9.90
CA ILE A 54 -11.17 1.96 10.32
C ILE A 54 -10.76 2.10 11.81
N PRO A 55 -10.06 3.17 12.23
CA PRO A 55 -9.63 4.35 11.49
C PRO A 55 -8.14 4.30 11.07
N THR A 56 -7.63 3.12 10.66
CA THR A 56 -6.21 2.93 10.33
C THR A 56 -5.91 3.17 8.85
N TRP A 57 -4.68 2.90 8.41
CA TRP A 57 -4.21 3.00 7.03
C TRP A 57 -3.03 2.04 6.79
N GLY A 58 -2.48 2.01 5.58
CA GLY A 58 -1.45 1.07 5.14
C GLY A 58 -0.21 0.99 6.05
N TYR A 59 0.13 2.08 6.76
CA TYR A 59 1.25 2.08 7.72
C TYR A 59 1.11 1.04 8.84
N LEU A 60 -0.11 0.58 9.14
CA LEU A 60 -0.34 -0.54 10.05
C LEU A 60 0.50 -1.78 9.70
N TYR A 61 0.82 -1.97 8.42
CA TYR A 61 1.55 -3.12 7.90
C TYR A 61 3.05 -2.88 7.66
N HIS A 62 3.62 -1.72 8.03
CA HIS A 62 5.02 -1.39 7.71
C HIS A 62 6.03 -2.45 8.19
N ALA A 63 5.82 -3.06 9.36
CA ALA A 63 6.67 -4.13 9.89
C ALA A 63 6.25 -5.54 9.41
N VAL A 64 5.07 -5.68 8.81
CA VAL A 64 4.54 -6.95 8.27
C VAL A 64 4.99 -7.18 6.83
N ILE A 65 5.10 -6.11 6.04
CA ILE A 65 5.42 -6.19 4.61
C ILE A 65 6.85 -6.73 4.35
N PRO A 66 7.93 -6.24 5.01
CA PRO A 66 9.29 -6.74 4.76
C PRO A 66 9.46 -8.25 4.94
N PRO A 67 8.99 -8.91 6.02
CA PRO A 67 9.12 -10.35 6.15
C PRO A 67 8.32 -11.13 5.10
N LEU A 68 7.16 -10.63 4.65
CA LEU A 68 6.39 -11.25 3.56
C LEU A 68 7.11 -11.13 2.22
N ASN A 69 7.67 -9.96 1.91
CA ASN A 69 8.47 -9.76 0.71
C ASN A 69 9.75 -10.62 0.74
N ASN A 70 10.40 -10.74 1.90
CA ASN A 70 11.57 -11.62 2.10
C ASN A 70 11.23 -13.11 1.92
N ALA A 71 9.99 -13.51 2.24
CA ALA A 71 9.50 -14.86 1.98
C ALA A 71 9.21 -15.12 0.49
N GLY A 72 9.12 -14.07 -0.35
CA GLY A 72 8.89 -14.16 -1.79
C GLY A 72 7.45 -13.83 -2.22
N TYR A 73 6.65 -13.21 -1.36
CA TYR A 73 5.36 -12.67 -1.76
C TYR A 73 5.53 -11.28 -2.36
N ARG A 74 4.67 -10.92 -3.30
CA ARG A 74 4.36 -9.51 -3.60
C ARG A 74 3.29 -9.06 -2.64
N VAL A 75 3.44 -7.90 -2.03
CA VAL A 75 2.45 -7.32 -1.13
C VAL A 75 1.91 -6.02 -1.72
N ILE A 76 0.59 -5.96 -1.86
CA ILE A 76 -0.15 -4.75 -2.17
C ILE A 76 -0.93 -4.33 -0.92
N ALA A 77 -0.78 -3.08 -0.48
CA ALA A 77 -1.50 -2.54 0.67
C ALA A 77 -2.05 -1.14 0.36
N PRO A 78 -3.32 -1.02 -0.07
CA PRO A 78 -3.95 0.27 -0.35
C PRO A 78 -4.40 0.97 0.93
N ASP A 79 -4.31 2.29 0.93
CA ASP A 79 -5.06 3.14 1.83
C ASP A 79 -6.49 3.27 1.27
N PHE A 80 -7.50 2.93 2.06
CA PHE A 80 -8.89 3.14 1.69
C PHE A 80 -9.19 4.63 1.49
N LEU A 81 -10.17 4.94 0.64
CA LEU A 81 -10.68 6.30 0.51
C LEU A 81 -11.05 6.88 1.89
N GLY A 82 -10.72 8.14 2.12
CA GLY A 82 -10.88 8.80 3.43
C GLY A 82 -9.75 8.53 4.44
N HIS A 83 -8.82 7.61 4.16
CA HIS A 83 -7.78 7.19 5.09
C HIS A 83 -6.37 7.33 4.51
N GLY A 84 -5.37 7.33 5.39
CA GLY A 84 -3.96 7.41 5.01
C GLY A 84 -3.64 8.60 4.12
N TRP A 85 -3.11 8.34 2.94
CA TRP A 85 -2.81 9.35 1.93
C TRP A 85 -3.67 9.27 0.67
N SER A 86 -4.63 8.34 0.61
CA SER A 86 -5.67 8.36 -0.40
C SER A 86 -6.53 9.60 -0.25
N ASP A 87 -7.22 9.99 -1.32
CA ASP A 87 -8.11 11.15 -1.31
C ASP A 87 -9.10 11.04 -0.15
N ARG A 88 -9.19 12.14 0.60
CA ARG A 88 -10.24 12.36 1.59
C ARG A 88 -11.33 13.18 0.95
N ARG A 89 -12.56 12.73 1.12
CA ARG A 89 -13.74 13.52 0.82
C ARG A 89 -14.40 13.82 2.15
N ASP A 90 -14.29 15.07 2.53
CA ASP A 90 -15.18 15.73 3.46
C ASP A 90 -16.56 15.97 2.83
#